data_AF-A0A7W9T4X3-F1
#
_entry.id   AF-A0A7W9T4X3-F1
#
_cell.length_a   1.000
_cell.length_b   1.000
_cell.length_c   1.000
_cell.angle_alpha   90.00
_cell.angle_beta   90.00
_cell.angle_gamma   90.00
#
_symmetry.space_group_name_H-M   'P 1'
#
loop_
_entity.id
_entity.type
_entity.pdbx_description
1 polymer ?
#
loop_
_entity_poly.entity_id
_entity_poly.type
_entity_poly.pdbx_seq_one_letter_code
_entity_poly.pdbx_strand_id
1 'polypeptide(L)'
;MKPAHSALEGATLWQDNALTVARYEMTALEKNILYMVMASIRKDDAPNTIYKVSAKELMTLTGEQVRASDLQKATKKLITRYFETILPSGNMLQATFVASAEYITGQGIIELELSQKVRPLYVELKDRFTTLQLHTALTLNSKYAKRLYELFSMYKNLSDKTFRIDVQELKERLDLIDAKTGKDRYEKWTHFKNRVLDPAEHEINGKADLSFSYEPIKRGRSVAQIEFTVQYQRGAPIVAYEGPNAAVFGRLTMHFGLRQDQANKVLSLHQLTDINKKLHQIQIRIVNNELENIGAYTAKIFGV
;
A
#
# COMPACT_ATOMS: atom_id res chain seq x y z
N MET A 1 24.67 -0.13 -17.48
CA MET A 1 23.38 -0.47 -16.84
C MET A 1 22.99 0.66 -15.91
N LYS A 2 21.93 1.43 -16.21
CA LYS A 2 21.39 2.42 -15.27
C LYS A 2 20.77 1.66 -14.08
N PRO A 3 20.90 2.14 -12.82
CA PRO A 3 20.24 1.49 -11.70
C PRO A 3 18.73 1.72 -11.82
N ALA A 4 17.96 0.64 -11.99
CA ALA A 4 16.51 0.65 -12.16
C ALA A 4 15.76 1.31 -10.97
N HIS A 5 16.39 1.40 -9.80
CA HIS A 5 15.77 1.91 -8.57
C HIS A 5 15.26 3.36 -8.64
N SER A 6 15.95 4.28 -9.31
CA SER A 6 15.51 5.70 -9.34
C SER A 6 14.22 5.92 -10.15
N ALA A 7 13.85 5.01 -11.06
CA ALA A 7 12.67 5.16 -11.90
C ALA A 7 11.36 4.81 -11.19
N LEU A 8 11.43 3.96 -10.15
CA LEU A 8 10.24 3.44 -9.46
C LEU A 8 9.81 4.30 -8.26
N GLU A 9 10.72 5.05 -7.63
CA GLU A 9 10.39 5.87 -6.45
C GLU A 9 9.33 6.96 -6.74
N GLY A 10 9.25 7.45 -7.98
CA GLY A 10 8.22 8.39 -8.45
C GLY A 10 7.15 7.78 -9.35
N ALA A 11 7.09 6.45 -9.44
CA ALA A 11 6.16 5.80 -10.35
C ALA A 11 4.71 5.98 -9.88
N THR A 12 3.87 6.39 -10.81
CA THR A 12 2.42 6.37 -10.63
C THR A 12 1.89 5.01 -11.07
N LEU A 13 0.88 4.49 -10.36
CA LEU A 13 0.17 3.28 -10.73
C LEU A 13 -1.21 3.65 -11.23
N TRP A 14 -1.78 2.83 -12.11
CA TRP A 14 -3.12 3.01 -12.63
C TRP A 14 -3.92 1.72 -12.56
N GLN A 15 -5.20 1.84 -12.22
CA GLN A 15 -6.14 0.73 -12.22
C GLN A 15 -7.57 1.24 -12.47
N ASP A 16 -8.41 0.41 -13.07
CA ASP A 16 -9.82 0.72 -13.28
C ASP A 16 -10.55 0.87 -11.93
N ASN A 17 -11.54 1.76 -11.89
CA ASN A 17 -12.35 1.95 -10.68
C ASN A 17 -13.12 0.67 -10.30
N ALA A 18 -13.50 -0.16 -11.27
CA ALA A 18 -14.11 -1.47 -11.05
C ALA A 18 -13.24 -2.36 -10.17
N LEU A 19 -11.90 -2.31 -10.33
CA LEU A 19 -10.96 -3.03 -9.48
C LEU A 19 -10.75 -2.34 -8.13
N THR A 20 -10.81 -1.00 -8.12
CA THR A 20 -10.65 -0.21 -6.89
C THR A 20 -11.76 -0.52 -5.89
N VAL A 21 -13.03 -0.59 -6.35
CA VAL A 21 -14.19 -0.89 -5.51
C VAL A 21 -14.49 -2.39 -5.40
N ALA A 22 -13.79 -3.24 -6.15
CA ALA A 22 -14.02 -4.69 -6.12
C ALA A 22 -13.83 -5.27 -4.71
N ARG A 23 -14.60 -6.32 -4.44
CA ARG A 23 -14.44 -7.13 -3.24
C ARG A 23 -13.28 -8.10 -3.42
N TYR A 24 -12.28 -8.03 -2.54
CA TYR A 24 -11.23 -9.04 -2.38
C TYR A 24 -10.38 -8.75 -1.13
N GLU A 25 -9.68 -9.79 -0.65
CA GLU A 25 -8.66 -9.67 0.38
C GLU A 25 -7.28 -10.01 -0.19
N MET A 26 -6.28 -9.23 0.18
CA MET A 26 -4.87 -9.58 0.03
C MET A 26 -4.10 -9.26 1.31
N THR A 27 -3.02 -10.00 1.56
CA THR A 27 -2.02 -9.60 2.56
C THR A 27 -1.23 -8.39 2.07
N ALA A 28 -0.52 -7.72 2.99
CA ALA A 28 0.33 -6.57 2.63
C ALA A 28 1.41 -6.96 1.60
N LEU A 29 2.03 -8.14 1.77
CA LEU A 29 3.03 -8.66 0.84
C LEU A 29 2.41 -9.05 -0.52
N GLU A 30 1.24 -9.70 -0.53
CA GLU A 30 0.48 -9.98 -1.77
C GLU A 30 0.21 -8.68 -2.56
N LYS A 31 -0.19 -7.61 -1.86
CA LYS A 31 -0.38 -6.29 -2.49
C LYS A 31 0.91 -5.64 -2.97
N ASN A 32 1.99 -5.71 -2.20
CA ASN A 32 3.29 -5.18 -2.61
C ASN A 32 3.79 -5.85 -3.90
N ILE A 33 3.63 -7.17 -4.00
CA ILE A 33 3.95 -7.90 -5.24
C ILE A 33 3.10 -7.38 -6.39
N LEU A 34 1.79 -7.21 -6.20
CA LEU A 34 0.90 -6.71 -7.24
C LEU A 34 1.23 -5.26 -7.65
N TYR A 35 1.61 -4.38 -6.72
CA TYR A 35 2.04 -3.03 -7.03
C TYR A 35 3.32 -2.99 -7.87
N MET A 36 4.27 -3.88 -7.60
CA MET A 36 5.48 -4.02 -8.43
C MET A 36 5.14 -4.49 -9.85
N VAL A 37 4.17 -5.42 -9.97
CA VAL A 37 3.65 -5.82 -11.28
C VAL A 37 3.00 -4.63 -11.98
N MET A 38 2.08 -3.91 -11.32
CA MET A 38 1.40 -2.73 -11.87
C MET A 38 2.38 -1.67 -12.37
N ALA A 39 3.47 -1.42 -11.63
CA ALA A 39 4.51 -0.48 -12.02
C ALA A 39 5.29 -0.90 -13.27
N SER A 40 5.27 -2.20 -13.59
CA SER A 40 5.98 -2.79 -14.72
C SER A 40 5.11 -2.93 -15.97
N ILE A 41 3.79 -2.72 -15.86
CA ILE A 41 2.84 -2.83 -16.97
C ILE A 41 3.06 -1.69 -17.97
N ARG A 42 3.15 -2.07 -19.25
CA ARG A 42 3.17 -1.15 -20.39
C ARG A 42 1.92 -1.32 -21.24
N LYS A 43 1.52 -0.25 -21.91
CA LYS A 43 0.29 -0.22 -22.71
C LYS A 43 0.30 -1.23 -23.87
N ASP A 44 1.48 -1.48 -24.42
CA ASP A 44 1.76 -2.36 -25.56
C ASP A 44 2.18 -3.79 -25.17
N ASP A 45 2.14 -4.13 -23.87
CA ASP A 45 2.48 -5.49 -23.41
C ASP A 45 1.54 -6.53 -24.04
N ALA A 46 2.08 -7.69 -24.45
CA ALA A 46 1.26 -8.78 -24.93
C ALA A 46 0.36 -9.36 -23.82
N PRO A 47 -0.74 -10.05 -24.15
CA PRO A 47 -1.60 -10.70 -23.15
C PRO A 47 -0.89 -11.70 -22.24
N ASN A 48 0.18 -12.34 -22.74
CA ASN A 48 0.99 -13.34 -22.03
C ASN A 48 2.31 -12.77 -21.50
N THR A 49 2.42 -11.45 -21.35
CA THR A 49 3.62 -10.84 -20.76
C THR A 49 3.87 -11.36 -19.34
N ILE A 50 5.11 -11.75 -19.09
CA ILE A 50 5.60 -12.18 -17.77
C ILE A 50 6.24 -10.99 -17.07
N TYR A 51 5.78 -10.71 -15.84
CA TYR A 51 6.29 -9.64 -15.00
C TYR A 51 7.22 -10.19 -13.92
N LYS A 52 8.37 -9.53 -13.72
CA LYS A 52 9.38 -9.95 -12.74
C LYS A 52 9.32 -9.07 -11.50
N VAL A 53 9.31 -9.68 -10.33
CA VAL A 53 9.40 -8.98 -9.04
C VAL A 53 10.59 -9.51 -8.25
N SER A 54 11.51 -8.62 -7.87
CA SER A 54 12.69 -8.96 -7.08
C SER A 54 12.43 -8.78 -5.58
N ALA A 55 12.77 -9.80 -4.78
CA ALA A 55 12.74 -9.70 -3.31
C ALA A 55 13.63 -8.57 -2.81
N LYS A 56 14.82 -8.42 -3.40
CA LYS A 56 15.80 -7.39 -3.03
C LYS A 56 15.26 -5.98 -3.25
N GLU A 57 14.61 -5.77 -4.38
CA GLU A 57 13.99 -4.49 -4.71
C GLU A 57 12.81 -4.17 -3.78
N LEU A 58 11.93 -5.15 -3.54
CA LEU A 58 10.85 -5.00 -2.56
C LEU A 58 11.39 -4.58 -1.19
N MET A 59 12.40 -5.29 -0.66
CA MET A 59 13.01 -4.94 0.63
C MET A 59 13.62 -3.53 0.64
N THR A 60 14.17 -3.10 -0.49
CA THR A 60 14.77 -1.76 -0.62
C THR A 60 13.69 -0.67 -0.59
N LEU A 61 12.59 -0.87 -1.32
CA LEU A 61 11.50 0.09 -1.45
C LEU A 61 10.60 0.14 -0.20
N THR A 62 10.36 -1.00 0.45
CA THR A 62 9.49 -1.06 1.64
C THR A 62 10.26 -0.90 2.95
N GLY A 63 11.56 -1.20 2.96
CA GLY A 63 12.36 -1.30 4.18
C GLY A 63 12.04 -2.54 5.03
N GLU A 64 11.17 -3.43 4.56
CA GLU A 64 10.81 -4.67 5.24
C GLU A 64 11.73 -5.82 4.83
N GLN A 65 11.91 -6.81 5.71
CA GLN A 65 12.61 -8.05 5.36
C GLN A 65 11.65 -9.01 4.65
N VAL A 66 12.06 -9.51 3.49
CA VAL A 66 11.27 -10.44 2.68
C VAL A 66 12.12 -11.65 2.33
N ARG A 67 11.79 -12.81 2.92
CA ARG A 67 12.48 -14.06 2.62
C ARG A 67 11.87 -14.71 1.38
N ALA A 68 12.64 -15.56 0.71
CA ALA A 68 12.15 -16.37 -0.41
C ALA A 68 10.90 -17.18 -0.06
N SER A 69 10.84 -17.76 1.14
CA SER A 69 9.68 -18.52 1.62
C SER A 69 8.44 -17.67 1.86
N ASP A 70 8.60 -16.37 2.16
CA ASP A 70 7.48 -15.43 2.30
C ASP A 70 6.88 -15.12 0.92
N LEU A 71 7.73 -14.93 -0.10
CA LEU A 71 7.28 -14.77 -1.49
C LEU A 71 6.54 -16.00 -2.00
N GLN A 72 7.08 -17.22 -1.78
CA GLN A 72 6.42 -18.46 -2.19
C GLN A 72 5.04 -18.63 -1.54
N LYS A 73 4.91 -18.29 -0.26
CA LYS A 73 3.61 -18.32 0.44
C LYS A 73 2.65 -17.27 -0.10
N ALA A 74 3.15 -16.06 -0.36
CA ALA A 74 2.36 -14.97 -0.90
C ALA A 74 1.86 -15.29 -2.31
N THR A 75 2.72 -15.78 -3.22
CA THR A 75 2.32 -16.14 -4.59
C THR A 75 1.36 -17.31 -4.63
N LYS A 76 1.55 -18.34 -3.78
CA LYS A 76 0.60 -19.47 -3.65
C LYS A 76 -0.81 -19.01 -3.25
N LYS A 77 -0.93 -17.98 -2.43
CA LYS A 77 -2.23 -17.36 -2.12
C LYS A 77 -2.71 -16.47 -3.25
N LEU A 78 -1.81 -15.68 -3.86
CA LEU A 78 -2.14 -14.71 -4.90
C LEU A 78 -2.78 -15.37 -6.13
N ILE A 79 -2.32 -16.56 -6.54
CA ILE A 79 -2.91 -17.32 -7.65
C ILE A 79 -4.35 -17.79 -7.37
N THR A 80 -4.78 -17.85 -6.10
CA THR A 80 -6.15 -18.20 -5.72
C THR A 80 -6.99 -17.00 -5.29
N ARG A 81 -6.39 -15.79 -5.22
CA ARG A 81 -7.16 -14.57 -4.97
C ARG A 81 -7.99 -14.23 -6.20
N TYR A 82 -9.29 -14.12 -5.99
CA TYR A 82 -10.22 -13.57 -6.96
C TYR A 82 -10.78 -12.25 -6.47
N PHE A 83 -11.26 -11.45 -7.41
CA PHE A 83 -12.06 -10.26 -7.13
C PHE A 83 -13.44 -10.42 -7.74
N GLU A 84 -14.40 -9.73 -7.13
CA GLU A 84 -15.77 -9.61 -7.62
C GLU A 84 -16.08 -8.14 -7.88
N THR A 85 -16.60 -7.85 -9.07
CA THR A 85 -16.99 -6.49 -9.45
C THR A 85 -18.14 -6.50 -10.45
N ILE A 86 -18.84 -5.38 -10.58
CA ILE A 86 -19.88 -5.18 -11.58
C ILE A 86 -19.31 -4.35 -12.72
N LEU A 87 -19.35 -4.90 -13.94
CA LEU A 87 -18.88 -4.22 -15.13
C LEU A 87 -19.89 -3.14 -15.59
N PRO A 88 -19.49 -2.19 -16.46
CA PRO A 88 -20.42 -1.20 -17.02
C PRO A 88 -21.64 -1.80 -17.73
N SER A 89 -21.56 -3.06 -18.19
CA SER A 89 -22.70 -3.79 -18.76
C SER A 89 -23.75 -4.23 -17.73
N GLY A 90 -23.48 -4.06 -16.44
CA GLY A 90 -24.29 -4.60 -15.33
C GLY A 90 -23.96 -6.05 -14.97
N ASN A 91 -23.08 -6.72 -15.71
CA ASN A 91 -22.72 -8.11 -15.44
C ASN A 91 -21.73 -8.20 -14.27
N MET A 92 -21.92 -9.22 -13.44
CA MET A 92 -20.94 -9.61 -12.42
C MET A 92 -19.74 -10.29 -13.07
N LEU A 93 -18.55 -9.77 -12.80
CA LEU A 93 -17.27 -10.40 -13.14
C LEU A 93 -16.64 -10.97 -11.88
N GLN A 94 -16.29 -12.25 -11.97
CA GLN A 94 -15.43 -12.94 -11.00
C GLN A 94 -14.18 -13.42 -11.74
N ALA A 95 -13.00 -12.97 -11.31
CA ALA A 95 -11.75 -13.32 -11.95
C ALA A 95 -10.59 -13.31 -10.96
N THR A 96 -9.54 -14.08 -11.26
CA THR A 96 -8.28 -14.06 -10.51
C THR A 96 -7.39 -12.91 -10.93
N PHE A 97 -6.45 -12.53 -10.08
CA PHE A 97 -5.43 -11.52 -10.40
C PHE A 97 -4.28 -12.09 -11.22
N VAL A 98 -3.80 -13.27 -10.82
CA VAL A 98 -2.60 -13.90 -11.37
C VAL A 98 -2.97 -15.28 -11.91
N ALA A 99 -2.57 -15.55 -13.15
CA ALA A 99 -2.77 -16.84 -13.81
C ALA A 99 -1.70 -17.84 -13.36
N SER A 100 -0.44 -17.40 -13.25
CA SER A 100 0.69 -18.23 -12.86
C SER A 100 1.73 -17.43 -12.07
N ALA A 101 2.46 -18.13 -11.21
CA ALA A 101 3.58 -17.58 -10.46
C ALA A 101 4.72 -18.58 -10.41
N GLU A 102 5.88 -18.22 -10.96
CA GLU A 102 7.08 -19.05 -10.99
C GLU A 102 8.18 -18.43 -10.12
N TYR A 103 8.84 -19.26 -9.31
CA TYR A 103 9.97 -18.81 -8.47
C TYR A 103 11.27 -19.18 -9.16
N ILE A 104 12.09 -18.18 -9.47
CA ILE A 104 13.37 -18.39 -10.13
C ILE A 104 14.42 -18.75 -9.08
N THR A 105 14.71 -20.05 -8.99
CA THR A 105 15.59 -20.64 -7.98
C THR A 105 16.95 -19.94 -7.95
N GLY A 106 17.39 -19.58 -6.74
CA GLY A 106 18.69 -18.93 -6.51
C GLY A 106 18.76 -17.44 -6.84
N GLN A 107 17.73 -16.86 -7.47
CA GLN A 107 17.77 -15.45 -7.92
C GLN A 107 16.98 -14.50 -7.00
N GLY A 108 16.09 -15.03 -6.16
CA GLY A 108 15.20 -14.19 -5.35
C GLY A 108 14.24 -13.36 -6.20
N ILE A 109 13.85 -13.90 -7.36
CA ILE A 109 12.95 -13.30 -8.33
C ILE A 109 11.74 -14.22 -8.46
N ILE A 110 10.55 -13.62 -8.53
CA ILE A 110 9.33 -14.29 -8.97
C ILE A 110 8.89 -13.74 -10.32
N GLU A 111 8.39 -14.63 -11.16
CA GLU A 111 7.76 -14.35 -12.45
C GLU A 111 6.26 -14.55 -12.33
N LEU A 112 5.48 -13.59 -12.82
CA LEU A 112 4.03 -13.53 -12.66
C LEU A 112 3.36 -13.27 -14.00
N GLU A 113 2.32 -14.03 -14.29
CA GLU A 113 1.43 -13.79 -15.43
C GLU A 113 0.09 -13.27 -14.90
N LEU A 114 -0.38 -12.14 -15.43
CA LEU A 114 -1.71 -11.62 -15.08
C LEU A 114 -2.81 -12.43 -15.76
N SER A 115 -3.91 -12.67 -15.05
CA SER A 115 -5.07 -13.32 -15.66
C SER A 115 -5.66 -12.46 -16.78
N GLN A 116 -6.08 -13.10 -17.87
CA GLN A 116 -6.61 -12.41 -19.05
C GLN A 116 -7.75 -11.43 -18.75
N LYS A 117 -8.59 -11.72 -17.75
CA LYS A 117 -9.73 -10.88 -17.36
C LYS A 117 -9.36 -9.68 -16.49
N VAL A 118 -8.23 -9.71 -15.75
CA VAL A 118 -7.79 -8.57 -14.94
C VAL A 118 -6.93 -7.60 -15.74
N ARG A 119 -6.16 -8.09 -16.72
CA ARG A 119 -5.22 -7.25 -17.49
C ARG A 119 -5.87 -6.00 -18.10
N PRO A 120 -7.06 -6.06 -18.75
CA PRO A 120 -7.72 -4.86 -19.27
C PRO A 120 -8.00 -3.80 -18.19
N LEU A 121 -8.21 -4.21 -16.94
CA LEU A 121 -8.45 -3.30 -15.81
C LEU A 121 -7.18 -2.57 -15.35
N TYR A 122 -6.01 -2.86 -15.91
CA TYR A 122 -4.77 -2.10 -15.70
C TYR A 122 -4.32 -1.33 -16.95
N VAL A 123 -4.62 -1.85 -18.14
CA VAL A 123 -4.10 -1.33 -19.42
C VAL A 123 -5.11 -0.50 -20.19
N GLU A 124 -6.36 -0.97 -20.25
CA GLU A 124 -7.43 -0.41 -21.08
C GLU A 124 -8.32 0.53 -20.26
N LEU A 125 -7.66 1.45 -19.57
CA LEU A 125 -8.31 2.41 -18.70
C LEU A 125 -9.13 3.39 -19.53
N LYS A 126 -10.45 3.38 -19.32
CA LYS A 126 -11.41 4.33 -19.92
C LYS A 126 -11.53 5.57 -19.03
N ASP A 127 -12.70 6.20 -19.00
CA ASP A 127 -12.92 7.48 -18.32
C ASP A 127 -12.86 7.42 -16.78
N ARG A 128 -12.91 6.22 -16.18
CA ARG A 128 -13.00 6.02 -14.72
C ARG A 128 -11.88 5.13 -14.21
N PHE A 129 -10.78 5.75 -13.81
CA PHE A 129 -9.63 5.06 -13.24
C PHE A 129 -9.13 5.74 -11.97
N THR A 130 -8.44 4.94 -11.17
CA THR A 130 -7.78 5.35 -9.94
C THR A 130 -6.29 5.30 -10.15
N THR A 131 -5.61 6.23 -9.51
CA THR A 131 -4.21 6.50 -9.78
C THR A 131 -3.49 6.72 -8.45
N LEU A 132 -2.39 6.00 -8.22
CA LEU A 132 -1.73 5.82 -6.92
C LEU A 132 -0.24 6.16 -7.02
N GLN A 133 0.38 6.61 -5.93
CA GLN A 133 1.85 6.70 -5.86
C GLN A 133 2.43 5.36 -5.42
N LEU A 134 3.33 4.77 -6.22
CA LEU A 134 3.93 3.45 -5.92
C LEU A 134 4.62 3.46 -4.55
N HIS A 135 5.42 4.49 -4.27
CA HIS A 135 6.15 4.60 -3.02
C HIS A 135 5.21 4.61 -1.81
N THR A 136 4.15 5.42 -1.85
CA THR A 136 3.11 5.42 -0.81
C THR A 136 2.42 4.06 -0.71
N ALA A 137 1.99 3.48 -1.83
CA ALA A 137 1.31 2.20 -1.85
C ALA A 137 2.15 1.09 -1.20
N LEU A 138 3.47 1.07 -1.45
CA LEU A 138 4.41 0.10 -0.88
C LEU A 138 4.68 0.31 0.62
N THR A 139 4.80 1.56 1.08
CA THR A 139 5.23 1.93 2.47
C THR A 139 4.12 1.88 3.53
N LEU A 140 2.86 1.75 3.11
CA LEU A 140 1.76 1.40 4.01
C LEU A 140 1.90 -0.06 4.46
N ASN A 141 1.81 -0.36 5.74
CA ASN A 141 2.05 -1.70 6.28
C ASN A 141 0.76 -2.49 6.44
N SER A 142 -0.31 -1.84 6.90
CA SER A 142 -1.62 -2.46 7.04
C SER A 142 -2.24 -2.77 5.68
N LYS A 143 -2.70 -4.01 5.48
CA LYS A 143 -3.51 -4.39 4.31
C LYS A 143 -4.77 -3.53 4.17
N TYR A 144 -5.34 -3.07 5.29
CA TYR A 144 -6.50 -2.19 5.30
C TYR A 144 -6.12 -0.76 4.91
N ALA A 145 -4.97 -0.26 5.38
CA ALA A 145 -4.44 1.02 4.95
C ALA A 145 -4.19 1.03 3.43
N LYS A 146 -3.59 -0.03 2.88
CA LYS A 146 -3.42 -0.18 1.42
C LYS A 146 -4.75 -0.12 0.66
N ARG A 147 -5.77 -0.89 1.08
CA ARG A 147 -7.10 -0.88 0.43
C ARG A 147 -7.85 0.45 0.57
N LEU A 148 -7.77 1.09 1.73
CA LEU A 148 -8.39 2.39 1.95
C LEU A 148 -7.67 3.51 1.17
N TYR A 149 -6.34 3.46 1.08
CA TYR A 149 -5.57 4.36 0.23
C TYR A 149 -5.99 4.25 -1.24
N GLU A 150 -6.14 3.03 -1.76
CA GLU A 150 -6.68 2.80 -3.10
C GLU A 150 -8.07 3.42 -3.26
N LEU A 151 -8.98 3.12 -2.32
CA LEU A 151 -10.35 3.62 -2.36
C LEU A 151 -10.40 5.15 -2.33
N PHE A 152 -9.67 5.79 -1.43
CA PHE A 152 -9.67 7.25 -1.27
C PHE A 152 -8.94 7.97 -2.40
N SER A 153 -7.95 7.33 -3.02
CA SER A 153 -7.28 7.86 -4.22
C SER A 153 -8.23 7.99 -5.41
N MET A 154 -9.34 7.24 -5.46
CA MET A 154 -10.39 7.42 -6.46
C MET A 154 -11.09 8.79 -6.31
N TYR A 155 -11.15 9.32 -5.09
CA TYR A 155 -11.86 10.57 -4.76
C TYR A 155 -10.94 11.80 -4.78
N LYS A 156 -9.61 11.63 -4.97
CA LYS A 156 -8.62 12.71 -4.85
C LYS A 156 -8.92 13.95 -5.72
N ASN A 157 -9.49 13.73 -6.90
CA ASN A 157 -9.78 14.76 -7.89
C ASN A 157 -11.24 15.26 -7.87
N LEU A 158 -12.09 14.74 -6.98
CA LEU A 158 -13.46 15.24 -6.88
C LEU A 158 -13.48 16.63 -6.22
N SER A 159 -14.41 17.47 -6.68
CA SER A 159 -14.64 18.80 -6.11
C SER A 159 -15.16 18.70 -4.67
N ASP A 160 -16.05 17.73 -4.43
CA ASP A 160 -16.48 17.36 -3.09
C ASP A 160 -15.42 16.44 -2.46
N LYS A 161 -14.89 16.88 -1.33
CA LYS A 161 -13.91 16.14 -0.54
C LYS A 161 -14.56 15.18 0.44
N THR A 162 -15.89 15.13 0.47
CA THR A 162 -16.66 14.29 1.37
C THR A 162 -17.44 13.24 0.61
N PHE A 163 -17.60 12.06 1.21
CA PHE A 163 -18.53 11.05 0.72
C PHE A 163 -19.01 10.15 1.85
N ARG A 164 -20.20 9.55 1.67
CA ARG A 164 -20.79 8.61 2.62
C ARG A 164 -20.77 7.20 2.04
N ILE A 165 -20.55 6.22 2.91
CA ILE A 165 -20.64 4.80 2.58
C ILE A 165 -21.30 4.04 3.72
N ASP A 166 -22.11 3.04 3.39
CA ASP A 166 -22.66 2.12 4.39
C ASP A 166 -21.54 1.30 5.03
N VAL A 167 -21.60 1.12 6.36
CA VAL A 167 -20.60 0.32 7.09
C VAL A 167 -20.53 -1.10 6.53
N GLN A 168 -21.69 -1.65 6.18
CA GLN A 168 -21.81 -2.97 5.57
C GLN A 168 -21.10 -3.01 4.22
N GLU A 169 -21.39 -2.05 3.34
CA GLU A 169 -20.77 -1.98 2.01
C GLU A 169 -19.25 -1.86 2.09
N LEU A 170 -18.72 -1.01 2.98
CA LEU A 170 -17.27 -0.90 3.16
C LEU A 170 -16.65 -2.21 3.66
N LYS A 171 -17.31 -2.90 4.59
CA LYS A 171 -16.85 -4.21 5.09
C LYS A 171 -16.86 -5.28 4.00
N GLU A 172 -17.85 -5.28 3.10
CA GLU A 172 -17.91 -6.18 1.94
C GLU A 172 -16.75 -5.91 0.97
N ARG A 173 -16.50 -4.63 0.63
CA ARG A 173 -15.35 -4.25 -0.24
C ARG A 173 -14.00 -4.63 0.34
N LEU A 174 -13.87 -4.62 1.67
CA LEU A 174 -12.68 -5.05 2.43
C LEU A 174 -12.64 -6.56 2.71
N ASP A 175 -13.62 -7.32 2.21
CA ASP A 175 -13.79 -8.77 2.41
C ASP A 175 -13.76 -9.18 3.89
N LEU A 176 -14.48 -8.40 4.71
CA LEU A 176 -14.65 -8.63 6.15
C LEU A 176 -15.92 -9.40 6.51
N ILE A 177 -16.84 -9.53 5.56
CA ILE A 177 -18.06 -10.31 5.69
C ILE A 177 -17.87 -11.59 4.88
N ASP A 178 -17.85 -12.75 5.53
CA ASP A 178 -17.72 -14.03 4.84
C ASP A 178 -18.91 -14.26 3.87
N ALA A 179 -18.62 -14.49 2.60
CA ALA A 179 -19.66 -14.60 1.56
C ALA A 179 -20.63 -15.78 1.78
N LYS A 180 -20.19 -16.84 2.45
CA LYS A 180 -20.97 -18.08 2.62
C LYS A 180 -21.82 -18.06 3.87
N THR A 181 -21.24 -17.53 4.95
CA THR A 181 -21.83 -17.58 6.30
C THR A 181 -22.44 -16.24 6.72
N GLY A 182 -22.13 -15.15 6.00
CA GLY A 182 -22.52 -13.79 6.40
C GLY A 182 -21.79 -13.30 7.67
N LYS A 183 -20.82 -14.06 8.18
CA LYS A 183 -20.14 -13.73 9.43
C LYS A 183 -19.25 -12.49 9.25
N ASP A 184 -19.54 -11.48 10.04
CA ASP A 184 -18.74 -10.25 10.12
C ASP A 184 -17.52 -10.45 11.04
N ARG A 185 -16.32 -10.27 10.48
CA ARG A 185 -15.05 -10.34 11.22
C ARG A 185 -14.98 -9.32 12.35
N TYR A 186 -15.65 -8.17 12.21
CA TYR A 186 -15.67 -7.07 13.16
C TYR A 186 -17.09 -6.56 13.40
N GLU A 187 -17.97 -7.45 13.88
CA GLU A 187 -19.39 -7.16 14.14
C GLU A 187 -19.60 -5.88 14.97
N LYS A 188 -18.84 -5.70 16.05
CA LYS A 188 -18.88 -4.47 16.85
C LYS A 188 -18.17 -3.32 16.13
N TRP A 189 -18.85 -2.17 16.03
CA TRP A 189 -18.28 -0.93 15.49
C TRP A 189 -16.90 -0.60 16.09
N THR A 190 -16.73 -0.73 17.40
CA THR A 190 -15.46 -0.44 18.09
C THR A 190 -14.32 -1.34 17.61
N HIS A 191 -14.58 -2.61 17.26
CA HIS A 191 -13.57 -3.47 16.68
C HIS A 191 -13.22 -3.07 15.26
N PHE A 192 -14.21 -2.74 14.43
CA PHE A 192 -13.97 -2.25 13.08
C PHE A 192 -13.16 -0.94 13.09
N LYS A 193 -13.57 0.02 13.92
CA LYS A 193 -12.87 1.28 14.15
C LYS A 193 -11.41 1.05 14.54
N ASN A 194 -11.17 0.35 15.65
CA ASN A 194 -9.83 0.22 16.24
C ASN A 194 -8.89 -0.70 15.45
N ARG A 195 -9.42 -1.62 14.61
CA ARG A 195 -8.60 -2.60 13.86
C ARG A 195 -8.46 -2.28 12.38
N VAL A 196 -9.32 -1.42 11.83
CA VAL A 196 -9.37 -1.11 10.40
C VAL A 196 -9.18 0.38 10.18
N LEU A 197 -10.06 1.22 10.73
CA LEU A 197 -10.09 2.65 10.43
C LEU A 197 -8.96 3.41 11.12
N ASP A 198 -8.80 3.28 12.44
CA ASP A 198 -7.77 4.03 13.20
C ASP A 198 -6.34 3.72 12.71
N PRO A 199 -5.95 2.45 12.49
CA PRO A 199 -4.61 2.17 11.98
C PRO A 199 -4.42 2.70 10.56
N ALA A 200 -5.46 2.65 9.72
CA ALA A 200 -5.37 3.17 8.36
C ALA A 200 -5.29 4.69 8.33
N GLU A 201 -6.05 5.39 9.17
CA GLU A 201 -5.99 6.84 9.33
C GLU A 201 -4.59 7.27 9.76
N HIS A 202 -4.03 6.62 10.78
CA HIS A 202 -2.69 6.91 11.24
C HIS A 202 -1.62 6.71 10.14
N GLU A 203 -1.67 5.58 9.42
CA GLU A 203 -0.68 5.30 8.38
C GLU A 203 -0.82 6.21 7.15
N ILE A 204 -2.05 6.41 6.66
CA ILE A 204 -2.30 7.21 5.45
C ILE A 204 -1.98 8.67 5.74
N ASN A 205 -2.50 9.24 6.83
CA ASN A 205 -2.28 10.65 7.16
C ASN A 205 -0.81 10.97 7.46
N GLY A 206 -0.01 9.96 7.84
CA GLY A 206 1.41 10.12 8.11
C GLY A 206 2.34 9.86 6.92
N LYS A 207 1.90 9.13 5.88
CA LYS A 207 2.80 8.64 4.81
C LYS A 207 2.32 8.90 3.38
N ALA A 208 1.04 9.21 3.17
CA ALA A 208 0.44 9.27 1.85
C ALA A 208 0.33 10.69 1.31
N ASP A 209 0.19 10.81 -0.02
CA ASP A 209 -0.13 12.06 -0.73
C ASP A 209 -1.57 12.54 -0.50
N LEU A 210 -2.31 11.88 0.39
CA LEU A 210 -3.62 12.28 0.85
C LEU A 210 -3.75 12.00 2.35
N SER A 211 -4.65 12.73 2.99
CA SER A 211 -5.13 12.42 4.33
C SER A 211 -6.64 12.23 4.30
N PHE A 212 -7.17 11.52 5.30
CA PHE A 212 -8.59 11.45 5.53
C PHE A 212 -8.94 11.55 7.01
N SER A 213 -10.18 11.96 7.27
CA SER A 213 -10.86 11.81 8.56
C SER A 213 -12.21 11.16 8.32
N TYR A 214 -12.86 10.69 9.39
CA TYR A 214 -14.15 10.03 9.27
C TYR A 214 -15.07 10.26 10.47
N GLU A 215 -16.37 10.39 10.20
CA GLU A 215 -17.41 10.59 11.21
C GLU A 215 -18.48 9.48 11.10
N PRO A 216 -18.82 8.80 12.21
CA PRO A 216 -19.85 7.76 12.21
C PRO A 216 -21.26 8.36 12.22
N ILE A 217 -22.08 7.98 11.26
CA ILE A 217 -23.50 8.35 11.18
C ILE A 217 -24.35 7.22 11.78
N LYS A 218 -25.04 7.52 12.87
CA LYS A 218 -25.87 6.55 13.61
C LYS A 218 -27.27 6.43 13.03
N ARG A 219 -27.82 5.22 13.10
CA ARG A 219 -29.25 4.93 12.95
C ARG A 219 -29.71 4.22 14.21
N GLY A 220 -30.37 4.95 15.11
CA GLY A 220 -30.66 4.44 16.46
C GLY A 220 -29.38 4.21 17.25
N ARG A 221 -29.16 2.98 17.74
CA ARG A 221 -27.99 2.62 18.56
C ARG A 221 -26.77 2.17 17.74
N SER A 222 -26.95 1.80 16.47
CA SER A 222 -25.87 1.31 15.61
C SER A 222 -25.33 2.41 14.69
N VAL A 223 -24.07 2.28 14.28
CA VAL A 223 -23.47 3.08 13.21
C VAL A 223 -23.90 2.46 11.88
N ALA A 224 -24.63 3.21 11.06
CA ALA A 224 -25.12 2.74 9.77
C ALA A 224 -24.18 3.14 8.64
N GLN A 225 -23.70 4.37 8.68
CA GLN A 225 -22.86 4.97 7.64
C GLN A 225 -21.61 5.61 8.24
N ILE A 226 -20.63 5.83 7.37
CA ILE A 226 -19.42 6.60 7.67
C ILE A 226 -19.34 7.70 6.63
N GLU A 227 -19.19 8.93 7.10
CA GLU A 227 -18.82 10.05 6.25
C GLU A 227 -17.29 10.20 6.29
N PHE A 228 -16.64 10.06 5.14
CA PHE A 228 -15.22 10.30 4.98
C PHE A 228 -14.99 11.69 4.43
N THR A 229 -13.98 12.38 4.94
CA THR A 229 -13.42 13.59 4.34
C THR A 229 -12.01 13.29 3.86
N VAL A 230 -11.74 13.40 2.56
CA VAL A 230 -10.45 13.12 1.94
C VAL A 230 -9.83 14.41 1.43
N GLN A 231 -8.64 14.74 1.92
CA GLN A 231 -7.91 15.93 1.50
C GLN A 231 -6.63 15.52 0.78
N TYR A 232 -6.44 16.09 -0.41
CA TYR A 232 -5.18 15.91 -1.12
C TYR A 232 -4.13 16.82 -0.51
N GLN A 233 -3.01 16.24 -0.11
CA GLN A 233 -1.87 16.99 0.40
C GLN A 233 -0.91 17.18 -0.77
N ARG A 234 -0.93 18.36 -1.40
CA ARG A 234 0.10 18.71 -2.39
C ARG A 234 1.45 18.73 -1.65
N GLY A 235 2.18 17.64 -1.75
CA GLY A 235 3.45 17.47 -1.06
C GLY A 235 3.32 16.91 0.35
N ALA A 236 2.74 15.71 0.52
CA ALA A 236 3.48 14.78 1.37
C ALA A 236 4.88 14.72 0.76
N PRO A 237 5.95 15.07 1.49
CA PRO A 237 7.25 15.20 0.88
C PRO A 237 7.60 13.81 0.34
N ILE A 238 7.45 13.62 -0.97
CA ILE A 238 8.48 12.93 -1.74
C ILE A 238 9.70 13.77 -1.38
N VAL A 239 10.45 13.33 -0.38
CA VAL A 239 11.61 14.09 -0.01
C VAL A 239 12.46 14.12 -1.27
N ALA A 240 12.60 15.30 -1.85
CA ALA A 240 13.51 15.57 -2.94
C ALA A 240 14.94 15.39 -2.40
N TYR A 241 15.32 14.14 -2.14
CA TYR A 241 16.69 13.75 -1.91
C TYR A 241 17.19 13.19 -3.23
N GLU A 242 17.92 14.02 -3.98
CA GLU A 242 18.50 13.64 -5.28
C GLU A 242 19.78 12.79 -5.14
N GLY A 243 20.12 12.34 -3.92
CA GLY A 243 21.30 11.50 -3.66
C GLY A 243 21.01 9.99 -3.73
N PRO A 244 22.05 9.13 -3.72
CA PRO A 244 21.93 7.67 -3.91
C PRO A 244 21.19 6.90 -2.79
N ASN A 245 20.73 7.60 -1.75
CA ASN A 245 20.24 7.06 -0.48
C ASN A 245 18.80 7.53 -0.13
N ALA A 246 17.99 7.87 -1.14
CA ALA A 246 16.63 8.42 -0.97
C ALA A 246 15.75 7.56 -0.06
N ALA A 247 15.76 6.23 -0.23
CA ALA A 247 15.03 5.31 0.64
C ALA A 247 15.44 5.40 2.13
N VAL A 248 16.74 5.58 2.43
CA VAL A 248 17.22 5.72 3.83
C VAL A 248 16.86 7.09 4.37
N PHE A 249 16.96 8.12 3.54
CA PHE A 249 16.53 9.47 3.86
C PHE A 249 15.04 9.47 4.28
N GLY A 250 14.17 8.90 3.44
CA GLY A 250 12.73 8.83 3.70
C GLY A 250 12.43 8.08 5.01
N ARG A 251 13.17 7.00 5.32
CA ARG A 251 13.05 6.33 6.62
C ARG A 251 13.42 7.24 7.78
N LEU A 252 14.58 7.90 7.70
CA LEU A 252 15.06 8.79 8.76
C LEU A 252 14.05 9.90 9.08
N THR A 253 13.41 10.48 8.08
CA THR A 253 12.43 11.54 8.28
C THR A 253 11.05 11.02 8.65
N MET A 254 10.50 10.08 7.88
CA MET A 254 9.09 9.67 7.99
C MET A 254 8.86 8.66 9.10
N HIS A 255 9.80 7.73 9.31
CA HIS A 255 9.64 6.64 10.29
C HIS A 255 10.36 6.94 11.61
N PHE A 256 11.46 7.69 11.55
CA PHE A 256 12.29 7.99 12.70
C PHE A 256 12.26 9.47 13.12
N GLY A 257 11.40 10.28 12.49
CA GLY A 257 11.03 11.62 12.96
C GLY A 257 12.15 12.66 12.91
N LEU A 258 13.21 12.43 12.12
CA LEU A 258 14.26 13.43 11.92
C LEU A 258 13.78 14.56 11.00
N ARG A 259 14.25 15.78 11.26
CA ARG A 259 14.14 16.87 10.29
C ARG A 259 15.03 16.59 9.07
N GLN A 260 14.73 17.24 7.95
CA GLN A 260 15.48 17.01 6.70
C GLN A 260 16.97 17.34 6.82
N ASP A 261 17.31 18.43 7.53
CA ASP A 261 18.70 18.82 7.80
C ASP A 261 19.42 17.77 8.67
N GLN A 262 18.71 17.20 9.64
CA GLN A 262 19.22 16.12 10.48
C GLN A 262 19.45 14.84 9.69
N ALA A 263 18.48 14.41 8.87
CA ALA A 263 18.60 13.23 8.02
C ALA A 263 19.75 13.38 7.01
N ASN A 264 19.94 14.57 6.42
CA ASN A 264 21.09 14.86 5.56
C ASN A 264 22.42 14.73 6.33
N LYS A 265 22.51 15.30 7.54
CA LYS A 265 23.68 15.12 8.41
C LYS A 265 23.95 13.65 8.70
N VAL A 266 22.93 12.86 9.02
CA VAL A 266 23.09 11.41 9.27
C VAL A 266 23.70 10.71 8.06
N LEU A 267 23.19 10.96 6.86
CA LEU A 267 23.72 10.35 5.63
C LEU A 267 25.13 10.82 5.27
N SER A 268 25.53 12.02 5.69
CA SER A 268 26.89 12.54 5.48
C SER A 268 27.91 12.03 6.52
N LEU A 269 27.46 11.72 7.74
CA LEU A 269 28.33 11.39 8.87
C LEU A 269 28.47 9.89 9.15
N HIS A 270 27.53 9.07 8.69
CA HIS A 270 27.48 7.64 9.02
C HIS A 270 27.40 6.78 7.75
N GLN A 271 28.04 5.60 7.78
CA GLN A 271 27.87 4.63 6.69
C GLN A 271 26.46 4.00 6.73
N LEU A 272 25.91 3.63 5.57
CA LEU A 272 24.56 3.05 5.45
C LEU A 272 24.35 1.79 6.31
N THR A 273 25.39 0.96 6.45
CA THR A 273 25.37 -0.24 7.30
C THR A 273 25.15 0.12 8.77
N ASP A 274 25.84 1.14 9.26
CA ASP A 274 25.70 1.64 10.63
C ASP A 274 24.36 2.33 10.86
N ILE A 275 23.88 3.09 9.86
CA ILE A 275 22.55 3.72 9.89
C ILE A 275 21.49 2.62 10.05
N ASN A 276 21.48 1.62 9.17
CA ASN A 276 20.48 0.55 9.22
C ASN A 276 20.54 -0.24 10.53
N LYS A 277 21.73 -0.49 11.07
CA LYS A 277 21.89 -1.17 12.36
C LYS A 277 21.31 -0.36 13.53
N LYS A 278 21.60 0.94 13.59
CA LYS A 278 21.04 1.85 14.62
C LYS A 278 19.53 1.99 14.47
N LEU A 279 19.02 2.16 13.24
CA LEU A 279 17.58 2.24 12.97
C LEU A 279 16.84 0.96 13.37
N HIS A 280 17.42 -0.21 13.14
CA HIS A 280 16.83 -1.48 13.59
C HIS A 280 16.70 -1.55 15.12
N GLN A 281 17.72 -1.11 15.85
CA GLN A 281 17.67 -1.05 17.32
C GLN A 281 16.60 -0.07 17.81
N ILE A 282 16.48 1.09 17.17
CA ILE A 282 15.42 2.07 17.47
C ILE A 282 14.04 1.45 17.19
N GLN A 283 13.89 0.74 16.06
CA GLN A 283 12.63 0.10 15.68
C GLN A 283 12.14 -0.92 16.71
N ILE A 284 13.05 -1.72 17.29
CA ILE A 284 12.69 -2.68 18.35
C ILE A 284 12.09 -1.94 19.55
N ARG A 285 12.68 -0.82 19.95
CA ARG A 285 12.18 0.00 21.06
C ARG A 285 10.83 0.66 20.75
N ILE A 286 10.61 1.08 19.51
CA ILE A 286 9.31 1.58 19.05
C ILE A 286 8.24 0.48 19.19
N VAL A 287 8.53 -0.73 18.74
CA VAL A 287 7.59 -1.87 18.81
C VAL A 287 7.28 -2.24 20.27
N ASN A 288 8.24 -2.09 21.18
CA ASN A 288 8.05 -2.33 22.60
C ASN A 288 7.37 -1.15 23.35
N ASN A 289 7.00 -0.07 22.67
CA ASN A 289 6.49 1.18 23.27
C ASN A 289 7.42 1.80 24.32
N GLU A 290 8.75 1.68 24.13
CA GLU A 290 9.76 2.17 25.08
C GLU A 290 10.18 3.64 24.81
N LEU A 291 9.63 4.28 23.77
CA LEU A 291 10.03 5.63 23.34
C LEU A 291 8.83 6.57 23.33
N GLU A 292 8.90 7.64 24.14
CA GLU A 292 7.91 8.72 24.14
C GLU A 292 8.06 9.67 22.94
N ASN A 293 9.30 9.91 22.49
CA ASN A 293 9.59 10.77 21.34
C ASN A 293 10.64 10.12 20.43
N ILE A 294 10.17 9.54 19.32
CA ILE A 294 10.99 8.81 18.36
C ILE A 294 12.01 9.73 17.67
N GLY A 295 11.60 10.94 17.29
CA GLY A 295 12.46 11.93 16.61
C GLY A 295 13.63 12.36 17.49
N ALA A 296 13.35 12.78 18.72
CA ALA A 296 14.37 13.22 19.68
C ALA A 296 15.35 12.10 20.05
N TYR A 297 14.86 10.87 20.22
CA TYR A 297 15.71 9.71 20.50
C TYR A 297 16.61 9.38 19.30
N THR A 298 16.05 9.36 18.09
CA THR A 298 16.80 9.11 16.86
C THR A 298 17.89 10.17 16.67
N ALA A 299 17.56 11.45 16.85
CA ALA A 299 18.49 12.57 16.75
C ALA A 299 19.69 12.39 17.70
N LYS A 300 19.42 12.01 18.96
CA LYS A 300 20.45 11.71 19.97
C LYS A 300 21.35 10.54 19.58
N ILE A 301 20.80 9.46 19.01
CA ILE A 301 21.57 8.26 18.60
C ILE A 301 22.53 8.55 17.43
N PHE A 302 22.17 9.49 16.56
CA PHE A 302 22.99 9.89 15.42
C PHE A 302 23.83 11.15 15.65
N GLY A 303 23.61 11.88 16.76
CA GLY A 303 24.33 13.09 17.11
C GLY A 303 23.94 14.29 16.24
N VAL A 304 22.66 14.43 15.89
CA VAL A 304 22.11 15.46 14.99
C VAL A 304 20.94 16.22 15.60
#